data_AF-A0A0H5Q358-F1
#
_entry.id   AF-A0A0H5Q358-F1
#
_cell.length_a   1.000
_cell.length_b   1.000
_cell.length_c   1.000
_cell.angle_alpha   90.00
_cell.angle_beta   90.00
_cell.angle_gamma   90.00
#
_symmetry.space_group_name_H-M   'P 1'
#
loop_
_entity.id
_entity.type
_entity.pdbx_description
1 polymer ?
#
loop_
_entity_poly.entity_id
_entity_poly.type
_entity_poly.pdbx_seq_one_letter_code
_entity_poly.pdbx_strand_id
1 'polypeptide(L)'
;MPKSTPREEAALRKMDANPNAPRYVTCDLSKAQKDALVDYINTETAEALLEWIERRVGDNHTLSIKSLDVGFQCSLTGTTKQTDHANMCLISRASTGERAIFSVMFKDAVLLKGVWPITNRLDDLDA
;
A
#
# COMPACT_ATOMS: atom_id res chain seq x y z
N MET A 1 -7.03 -26.26 5.50
CA MET A 1 -7.15 -25.04 6.33
C MET A 1 -8.27 -25.25 7.35
N PRO A 2 -8.12 -24.81 8.61
CA PRO A 2 -9.21 -24.83 9.58
C PRO A 2 -10.30 -23.86 9.11
N LYS A 3 -11.57 -24.26 9.15
CA LYS A 3 -12.69 -23.39 8.79
C LYS A 3 -12.92 -22.38 9.91
N SER A 4 -13.08 -21.10 9.55
CA SER A 4 -13.44 -20.03 10.49
C SER A 4 -14.70 -20.39 11.27
N THR A 5 -14.73 -20.02 12.55
CA THR A 5 -15.90 -20.26 13.39
C THR A 5 -17.04 -19.29 13.04
N PRO A 6 -18.32 -19.64 13.29
CA PRO A 6 -19.46 -18.76 13.01
C PRO A 6 -19.38 -17.37 13.67
N ARG A 7 -18.65 -17.28 14.80
CA ARG A 7 -18.42 -16.03 15.54
C ARG A 7 -17.40 -15.13 14.85
N GLU A 8 -16.36 -15.71 14.26
CA GLU A 8 -15.37 -14.99 13.45
C GLU A 8 -15.98 -14.50 12.14
N GLU A 9 -16.80 -15.33 11.48
CA GLU A 9 -17.53 -14.92 10.27
C GLU A 9 -18.49 -13.75 10.54
N ALA A 10 -19.19 -13.75 11.68
CA ALA A 10 -20.07 -12.65 12.06
C ALA A 10 -19.31 -11.36 12.40
N ALA A 11 -18.11 -11.46 12.98
CA ALA A 11 -17.23 -10.32 13.24
C ALA A 11 -16.66 -9.74 11.94
N LEU A 12 -16.19 -10.59 11.03
CA LEU A 12 -15.73 -10.20 9.70
C LEU A 12 -16.83 -9.51 8.90
N ARG A 13 -18.05 -10.07 8.88
CA ARG A 13 -19.21 -9.43 8.21
C ARG A 13 -19.55 -8.06 8.80
N LYS A 14 -19.41 -7.88 10.12
CA LYS A 14 -19.59 -6.57 10.77
C LYS A 14 -18.49 -5.58 10.39
N MET A 15 -17.25 -6.05 10.25
CA MET A 15 -16.15 -5.22 9.75
C MET A 15 -16.35 -4.86 8.29
N ASP A 16 -16.76 -5.80 7.43
CA ASP A 16 -17.09 -5.57 6.02
C ASP A 16 -18.16 -4.48 5.87
N ALA A 17 -19.18 -4.51 6.72
CA ALA A 17 -20.28 -3.54 6.74
C ALA A 17 -19.91 -2.15 7.29
N ASN A 18 -18.77 -2.00 7.97
CA ASN A 18 -18.30 -0.71 8.48
C ASN A 18 -17.34 -0.04 7.47
N PRO A 19 -17.74 1.03 6.77
CA PRO A 19 -16.90 1.71 5.79
C PRO A 19 -15.68 2.43 6.41
N ASN A 20 -15.65 2.60 7.73
CA ASN A 20 -14.55 3.21 8.46
C ASN A 20 -13.63 2.18 9.15
N ALA A 21 -13.90 0.88 9.00
CA ALA A 21 -13.01 -0.13 9.56
C ALA A 21 -11.68 -0.19 8.78
N PRO A 22 -10.54 -0.36 9.47
CA PRO A 22 -9.25 -0.50 8.82
C PRO A 22 -9.25 -1.73 7.89
N ARG A 23 -8.69 -1.53 6.69
CA ARG A 23 -8.65 -2.51 5.60
C ARG A 23 -7.20 -2.91 5.32
N TYR A 24 -6.98 -4.18 5.00
CA TYR A 24 -5.67 -4.65 4.55
C TYR A 24 -5.60 -4.61 3.02
N VAL A 25 -4.42 -4.31 2.49
CA VAL A 25 -4.13 -4.36 1.05
C VAL A 25 -2.96 -5.30 0.84
N THR A 26 -3.20 -6.43 0.17
CA THR A 26 -2.13 -7.31 -0.29
C THR A 26 -1.40 -6.66 -1.45
N CYS A 27 -0.12 -6.35 -1.25
CA CYS A 27 0.76 -5.93 -2.34
C CYS A 27 2.18 -6.43 -2.11
N ASP A 28 2.28 -7.70 -1.73
CA ASP A 28 3.55 -8.40 -1.79
C ASP A 28 3.94 -8.65 -3.23
N LEU A 29 5.20 -8.37 -3.54
CA LEU A 29 5.71 -8.45 -4.89
C LEU A 29 6.11 -9.90 -5.20
N SER A 30 5.52 -10.45 -6.25
CA SER A 30 6.07 -11.65 -6.91
C SER A 30 7.51 -11.39 -7.37
N LYS A 31 8.24 -12.47 -7.67
CA LYS A 31 9.62 -12.34 -8.19
C LYS A 31 9.68 -11.44 -9.43
N ALA A 32 8.82 -11.67 -10.41
CA ALA A 32 8.77 -10.87 -11.63
C ALA A 32 8.46 -9.38 -11.36
N GLN A 33 7.61 -9.08 -10.37
CA GLN A 33 7.33 -7.69 -9.97
C GLN A 33 8.48 -7.05 -9.19
N LYS A 34 9.28 -7.82 -8.47
CA LYS A 34 10.52 -7.33 -7.84
C LYS A 34 11.55 -6.97 -8.91
N ASP A 35 11.70 -7.81 -9.93
CA ASP A 35 12.58 -7.53 -11.07
C ASP A 35 12.11 -6.26 -11.81
N ALA A 36 10.82 -6.16 -12.11
CA ALA A 36 10.23 -4.96 -12.71
C ALA A 36 10.37 -3.69 -11.83
N LEU A 37 10.31 -3.82 -10.50
CA LEU A 37 10.57 -2.70 -9.58
C LEU A 37 12.03 -2.23 -9.67
N VAL A 38 12.98 -3.15 -9.81
CA VAL A 38 14.39 -2.78 -9.98
C VAL A 38 14.58 -1.99 -11.27
N ASP A 39 14.01 -2.48 -12.38
CA ASP A 39 14.06 -1.77 -13.65
C ASP A 39 13.38 -0.40 -13.54
N TYR A 40 12.20 -0.35 -12.91
CA TYR A 40 11.45 0.88 -12.68
C TYR A 40 12.28 1.93 -11.92
N ILE A 41 12.93 1.54 -10.82
CA ILE A 41 13.81 2.43 -10.04
C ILE A 41 14.98 2.96 -10.89
N ASN A 42 15.51 2.14 -11.80
CA ASN A 42 16.65 2.53 -12.63
C ASN A 42 16.25 3.44 -13.80
N THR A 43 14.99 3.39 -14.24
CA THR A 43 14.49 4.14 -15.40
C THR A 43 13.69 5.39 -15.03
N GLU A 44 13.06 5.41 -13.86
CA GLU A 44 12.20 6.51 -13.44
C GLU A 44 13.03 7.74 -13.04
N THR A 45 12.51 8.93 -13.32
CA THR A 45 13.22 10.18 -13.05
C THR A 45 12.83 10.81 -11.72
N ALA A 46 13.68 11.70 -11.21
CA ALA A 46 13.37 12.48 -10.02
C ALA A 46 12.15 13.39 -10.23
N GLU A 47 11.97 13.92 -11.45
CA GLU A 47 10.82 14.74 -11.82
C GLU A 47 9.51 13.94 -11.74
N ALA A 48 9.47 12.73 -12.32
CA ALA A 48 8.29 11.88 -12.25
C ALA A 48 7.93 11.51 -10.80
N LEU A 49 8.94 11.28 -9.95
CA LEU A 49 8.74 11.05 -8.52
C LEU A 49 8.13 12.29 -7.84
N LEU A 50 8.66 13.48 -8.10
CA LEU A 50 8.16 14.73 -7.53
C LEU A 50 6.72 15.02 -7.97
N GLU A 51 6.42 14.89 -9.27
CA GLU A 51 5.07 15.04 -9.80
C GLU A 51 4.08 14.06 -9.15
N TRP A 52 4.50 12.82 -8.93
CA TRP A 52 3.68 11.84 -8.21
C TRP A 52 3.44 12.25 -6.75
N ILE A 53 4.47 12.71 -6.03
CA ILE A 53 4.34 13.19 -4.64
C ILE A 53 3.37 14.38 -4.58
N GLU A 54 3.56 15.39 -5.43
CA GLU A 54 2.73 16.59 -5.46
C GLU A 54 1.27 16.25 -5.73
N ARG A 55 1.01 15.37 -6.70
CA ARG A 55 -0.35 14.89 -6.98
C ARG A 55 -0.96 14.18 -5.77
N ARG A 56 -0.23 13.28 -5.10
CA ARG A 56 -0.76 12.57 -3.93
C ARG A 56 -1.02 13.48 -2.74
N VAL A 57 -0.16 14.47 -2.51
CA VAL A 57 -0.42 15.51 -1.51
C VAL A 57 -1.65 16.35 -1.88
N GLY A 58 -1.80 16.72 -3.16
CA GLY A 58 -2.98 17.42 -3.68
C GLY A 58 -4.28 16.60 -3.53
N ASP A 59 -4.19 15.28 -3.69
CA ASP A 59 -5.27 14.32 -3.44
C ASP A 59 -5.48 14.04 -1.93
N ASN A 60 -4.97 14.90 -1.04
CA ASN A 60 -5.06 14.77 0.42
C ASN A 60 -4.51 13.44 0.98
N HIS A 61 -3.48 12.85 0.38
CA HIS A 61 -2.78 11.73 1.00
C HIS A 61 -1.69 12.21 1.95
N THR A 62 -1.39 11.40 2.95
CA THR A 62 -0.21 11.57 3.80
C THR A 62 0.88 10.60 3.36
N LEU A 63 2.01 11.15 2.92
CA LEU A 63 3.24 10.38 2.66
C LEU A 63 4.18 10.53 3.87
N SER A 64 4.69 9.41 4.38
CA SER A 64 5.60 9.39 5.52
C SER A 64 6.74 8.41 5.29
N ILE A 65 7.95 8.81 5.66
CA ILE A 65 9.16 7.99 5.58
C ILE A 65 9.79 7.95 6.95
N LYS A 66 10.08 6.74 7.43
CA LYS A 66 10.70 6.50 8.73
C LYS A 66 11.90 5.58 8.58
N SER A 67 13.00 5.94 9.23
CA SER A 67 14.13 5.03 9.43
C SER A 67 13.80 3.99 10.50
N LEU A 68 14.20 2.74 10.25
CA LEU A 68 14.06 1.60 11.16
C LEU A 68 15.46 1.06 11.51
N ASP A 69 15.53 0.19 12.51
CA ASP A 69 16.79 -0.49 12.87
C ASP A 69 17.40 -1.25 11.69
N VAL A 70 16.56 -1.74 10.78
CA VAL A 70 16.97 -2.38 9.53
C VAL A 70 16.29 -1.68 8.35
N GLY A 71 16.92 -0.60 7.86
CA GLY A 71 16.53 0.11 6.65
C GLY A 71 15.48 1.21 6.86
N PHE A 72 14.54 1.31 5.92
CA PHE A 72 13.55 2.38 5.87
C PHE A 72 12.17 1.83 5.52
N GLN A 73 11.15 2.52 6.00
CA GLN A 73 9.75 2.28 5.65
C GLN A 73 9.15 3.57 5.09
N CYS A 74 8.50 3.46 3.94
CA CYS A 74 7.65 4.50 3.38
C CYS A 74 6.18 4.04 3.46
N SER A 75 5.30 4.96 3.81
CA SER A 75 3.86 4.74 3.84
C SER A 75 3.11 5.86 3.13
N LEU A 76 2.15 5.50 2.28
CA LEU A 76 1.18 6.39 1.66
C LEU A 76 -0.20 6.08 2.25
N THR A 77 -0.81 7.06 2.92
CA THR A 77 -2.10 6.90 3.61
C THR A 77 -3.14 7.83 3.01
N GLY A 78 -4.27 7.27 2.56
CA GLY A 78 -5.42 8.07 2.16
C GLY A 78 -6.16 8.62 3.38
N THR A 79 -6.46 9.92 3.39
CA THR A 79 -7.23 10.55 4.47
C THR A 79 -8.73 10.22 4.39
N THR A 80 -9.50 10.57 5.42
CA THR A 80 -10.93 10.24 5.50
C THR A 80 -11.81 10.98 4.50
N LYS A 81 -11.33 12.04 3.86
CA LYS A 81 -12.10 12.89 2.96
C LYS A 81 -11.27 13.21 1.72
N GLN A 82 -11.89 13.13 0.55
CA GLN A 82 -11.32 13.60 -0.73
C GLN A 82 -10.07 12.82 -1.20
N THR A 83 -10.10 11.50 -1.09
CA THR A 83 -9.13 10.58 -1.71
C THR A 83 -9.86 9.31 -2.20
N ASP A 84 -9.35 8.72 -3.27
CA ASP A 84 -9.82 7.43 -3.80
C ASP A 84 -9.47 6.24 -2.87
N HIS A 85 -8.60 6.43 -1.88
CA HIS A 85 -8.08 5.40 -0.95
C HIS A 85 -8.38 5.71 0.52
N ALA A 86 -9.55 6.28 0.81
CA ALA A 86 -9.89 6.69 2.16
C ALA A 86 -9.75 5.55 3.19
N ASN A 87 -9.09 5.84 4.31
CA ASN A 87 -8.78 4.88 5.39
C ASN A 87 -7.89 3.69 4.98
N MET A 88 -7.12 3.81 3.91
CA MET A 88 -6.17 2.79 3.47
C MET A 88 -4.73 3.28 3.57
N CYS A 89 -3.80 2.36 3.83
CA CYS A 89 -2.38 2.64 3.94
C CYS A 89 -1.56 1.63 3.14
N LEU A 90 -0.79 2.13 2.16
CA LEU A 90 0.17 1.35 1.40
C LEU A 90 1.55 1.53 2.02
N ILE A 91 2.22 0.41 2.32
CA ILE A 91 3.53 0.42 2.98
C ILE A 91 4.55 -0.32 2.10
N SER A 92 5.76 0.23 2.03
CA SER A 92 6.91 -0.49 1.51
C SER A 92 8.15 -0.28 2.38
N ARG A 93 9.02 -1.29 2.40
CA ARG A 93 10.30 -1.26 3.10
C ARG A 93 11.44 -1.46 2.12
N ALA A 94 12.55 -0.78 2.36
CA ALA A 94 13.76 -0.93 1.55
C ALA A 94 15.02 -0.61 2.37
N SER A 95 16.19 -0.90 1.80
CA SER A 95 17.49 -0.61 2.41
C SER A 95 17.80 0.90 2.48
N THR A 96 17.21 1.72 1.61
CA THR A 96 17.37 3.18 1.60
C THR A 96 16.01 3.87 1.58
N GLY A 97 15.96 5.11 2.06
CA GLY A 97 14.73 5.91 2.06
C GLY A 97 14.16 6.09 0.66
N GLU A 98 15.00 6.50 -0.29
CA GLU A 98 14.62 6.69 -1.70
C GLU A 98 14.00 5.43 -2.32
N ARG A 99 14.64 4.26 -2.15
CA ARG A 99 14.07 2.99 -2.65
C ARG A 99 12.73 2.67 -2.00
N ALA A 100 12.53 3.03 -0.74
CA ALA A 100 11.25 2.83 -0.07
C ALA A 100 10.15 3.69 -0.72
N ILE A 101 10.45 4.94 -1.09
CA ILE A 101 9.52 5.83 -1.79
C ILE A 101 9.19 5.29 -3.18
N PHE A 102 10.20 4.99 -4.00
CA PHE A 102 9.97 4.42 -5.33
C PHE A 102 9.18 3.10 -5.29
N SER A 103 9.40 2.28 -4.27
CA SER A 103 8.62 1.06 -4.10
C SER A 103 7.15 1.35 -3.83
N VAL A 104 6.83 2.37 -3.03
CA VAL A 104 5.45 2.81 -2.81
C VAL A 104 4.86 3.39 -4.11
N MET A 105 5.60 4.24 -4.82
CA MET A 105 5.19 4.81 -6.11
C MET A 105 4.89 3.70 -7.13
N PHE A 106 5.79 2.74 -7.29
CA PHE A 106 5.59 1.61 -8.21
C PHE A 106 4.34 0.80 -7.88
N LYS A 107 4.14 0.47 -6.60
CA LYS A 107 2.95 -0.25 -6.17
C LYS A 107 1.69 0.54 -6.46
N ASP A 108 1.66 1.83 -6.13
CA ASP A 108 0.49 2.70 -6.36
C ASP A 108 0.20 2.93 -7.85
N ALA A 109 1.21 3.33 -8.64
CA ALA A 109 1.03 3.79 -10.01
C ALA A 109 1.04 2.66 -11.05
N VAL A 110 1.81 1.59 -10.82
CA VAL A 110 2.03 0.53 -11.83
C VAL A 110 1.23 -0.72 -11.51
N LEU A 111 1.32 -1.22 -10.27
CA LEU A 111 0.70 -2.49 -9.91
C LEU A 111 -0.79 -2.33 -9.61
N LEU A 112 -1.10 -1.43 -8.68
CA LEU A 112 -2.46 -1.18 -8.25
C LEU A 112 -3.16 -0.21 -9.20
N LYS A 113 -2.41 0.67 -9.87
CA LYS A 113 -2.92 1.75 -10.72
C LYS A 113 -3.98 2.60 -9.99
N GLY A 114 -3.76 2.84 -8.70
CA GLY A 114 -4.72 3.52 -7.84
C GLY A 114 -5.99 2.72 -7.55
N VAL A 115 -6.03 1.40 -7.78
CA VAL A 115 -7.13 0.53 -7.32
C VAL A 115 -6.55 -0.48 -6.34
N TRP A 116 -6.79 -0.25 -5.05
CA TRP A 116 -6.18 -1.05 -4.00
C TRP A 116 -7.11 -2.22 -3.66
N PRO A 117 -6.71 -3.49 -3.89
CA PRO A 117 -7.52 -4.65 -3.56
C PRO A 117 -7.62 -4.76 -2.05
N ILE A 118 -8.79 -4.41 -1.52
CA ILE A 118 -9.10 -4.45 -0.10
C ILE A 118 -9.46 -5.87 0.30
N THR A 119 -8.83 -6.38 1.36
CA THR A 119 -9.32 -7.54 2.08
C THR A 119 -9.47 -7.25 3.57
N ASN A 120 -10.46 -7.89 4.18
CA ASN A 120 -10.68 -7.92 5.63
C ASN A 120 -10.19 -9.21 6.27
N ARG A 121 -9.64 -10.13 5.47
CA ARG A 121 -9.23 -11.44 5.91
C ARG A 121 -7.72 -11.50 5.94
N LEU A 122 -7.19 -11.77 7.12
CA LEU A 122 -5.76 -11.96 7.31
C LEU A 122 -5.24 -13.12 6.46
N ASP A 123 -6.02 -14.18 6.30
CA ASP A 123 -5.65 -15.37 5.51
C ASP A 123 -5.50 -15.08 3.99
N ASP A 124 -6.15 -14.02 3.49
CA ASP A 124 -5.98 -13.58 2.10
C ASP A 124 -4.64 -12.86 1.89
N LEU A 125 -3.89 -12.58 2.98
CA LEU A 125 -2.56 -11.97 2.93
C LEU A 125 -1.43 -12.99 2.70
N ASP A 126 -1.66 -14.27 3.03
CA ASP A 126 -0.64 -15.33 3.03
C ASP A 126 -0.75 -16.31 1.83
N ALA A 127 -1.68 -16.07 0.89
CA ALA A 127 -1.94 -16.91 -0.29
C ALA A 127 -1.15 -16.46 -1.53
#